data_AF-A0A316QQ86-F1
#
_entry.id   AF-A0A316QQ86-F1
#
_cell.length_a   1.000
_cell.length_b   1.000
_cell.length_c   1.000
_cell.angle_alpha   90.00
_cell.angle_beta   90.00
_cell.angle_gamma   90.00
#
_symmetry.space_group_name_H-M   'P 1'
#
loop_
_entity.id
_entity.type
_entity.pdbx_description
1 polymer ?
#
loop_
_entity_poly.entity_id
_entity_poly.type
_entity_poly.pdbx_seq_one_letter_code
_entity_poly.pdbx_strand_id
1 'polypeptide(L)' 'MWYDKNKNAEGNVTEEERLKAYDEMKAWIENEYETLTEKLAALKAAEKTRTVTYRESLGRKCYYKGILEIYEKFGL' A
#
# COMPACT_ATOMS: atom_id res chain seq x y z
N MET A 1 14.49 9.03 -15.93
CA MET A 1 15.45 7.92 -15.76
C MET A 1 15.13 7.28 -14.42
N TRP A 2 14.41 6.16 -14.40
CA TRP A 2 14.07 5.48 -13.15
C TRP A 2 15.25 4.58 -12.78
N TYR A 3 15.94 4.92 -11.69
CA TYR A 3 17.07 4.15 -11.18
C TYR A 3 16.51 2.96 -10.39
N ASP A 4 16.62 1.77 -10.96
CA ASP A 4 16.24 0.51 -10.32
C ASP A 4 17.31 0.14 -9.29
N LYS A 5 17.00 0.31 -8.00
CA LYS A 5 17.96 0.12 -6.89
C LYS A 5 18.33 -1.35 -6.65
N ASN A 6 17.70 -2.29 -7.36
CA ASN A 6 17.78 -3.73 -7.07
C ASN A 6 18.58 -4.53 -8.11
N LYS A 7 19.50 -3.87 -8.84
CA LYS A 7 20.34 -4.57 -9.83
C LYS A 7 21.75 -4.80 -9.29
N ASN A 8 22.17 -6.06 -9.29
CA ASN A 8 23.58 -6.41 -9.06
C ASN A 8 24.46 -6.03 -10.27
N ALA A 9 25.78 -6.22 -10.15
CA ALA A 9 26.78 -5.82 -11.16
C ALA A 9 26.58 -6.45 -12.57
N GLU A 10 25.72 -7.48 -12.68
CA GLU A 10 25.39 -8.19 -13.92
C GLU A 10 24.00 -7.81 -14.46
N GLY A 11 23.30 -6.88 -13.79
CA GLY A 11 21.97 -6.40 -14.19
C GLY A 11 20.81 -7.30 -13.78
N ASN A 12 21.06 -8.35 -12.99
CA ASN A 12 20.07 -9.30 -12.51
C ASN A 12 19.61 -8.94 -11.09
N VAL A 13 18.31 -9.01 -10.84
CA VAL A 13 17.73 -8.90 -9.49
C VAL A 13 17.90 -10.24 -8.80
N THR A 14 18.57 -10.29 -7.66
CA THR A 14 18.68 -11.53 -6.89
C THR A 14 17.31 -11.93 -6.30
N GLU A 15 17.12 -13.21 -6.03
CA GLU A 15 15.91 -13.71 -5.36
C GLU A 15 15.65 -12.97 -4.04
N GLU A 16 16.71 -12.72 -3.26
CA GLU A 16 16.67 -12.01 -1.98
C GLU A 16 16.24 -10.56 -2.14
N GLU A 17 16.78 -9.83 -3.11
CA GLU A 17 16.38 -8.44 -3.41
C GLU A 17 14.92 -8.37 -3.86
N ARG A 18 14.45 -9.36 -4.64
CA ARG A 18 13.05 -9.44 -5.05
C ARG A 18 12.14 -9.67 -3.86
N LEU A 19 12.48 -10.60 -2.98
CA LEU A 19 11.72 -10.88 -1.75
C LEU A 19 11.67 -9.66 -0.84
N LYS A 20 12.81 -8.99 -0.63
CA LYS A 20 12.86 -7.76 0.15
C LYS A 20 11.96 -6.66 -0.43
N ALA A 21 11.93 -6.50 -1.75
CA ALA A 21 11.04 -5.55 -2.41
C ALA A 21 9.55 -5.89 -2.19
N TYR A 22 9.20 -7.18 -2.11
CA TYR A 22 7.85 -7.61 -1.74
C TYR A 22 7.51 -7.27 -0.30
N ASP A 23 8.42 -7.52 0.65
CA ASP A 23 8.22 -7.19 2.07
C ASP A 23 8.06 -5.67 2.26
N GLU A 24 8.90 -4.87 1.59
CA GLU A 24 8.80 -3.42 1.59
C GLU A 24 7.47 -2.94 0.98
N MET A 25 7.01 -3.58 -0.11
CA MET A 25 5.72 -3.28 -0.72
C MET A 25 4.56 -3.61 0.24
N LYS A 26 4.60 -4.76 0.91
CA LYS A 26 3.56 -5.15 1.88
C LYS A 26 3.49 -4.17 3.03
N ALA A 27 4.62 -3.85 3.66
CA ALA A 27 4.69 -2.87 4.74
C ALA A 27 4.19 -1.48 4.30
N TRP A 28 4.49 -1.07 3.07
CA TRP A 28 3.98 0.19 2.53
C TRP A 28 2.45 0.19 2.38
N ILE A 29 1.86 -0.91 1.87
CA ILE A 29 0.40 -1.05 1.73
C ILE A 29 -0.30 -1.04 3.08
N GLU A 30 0.26 -1.73 4.09
CA GLU A 30 -0.25 -1.72 5.46
C GLU A 30 -0.27 -0.29 6.02
N ASN A 31 0.83 0.44 5.89
CA ASN A 31 0.93 1.83 6.32
C ASN A 31 -0.06 2.76 5.59
N GLU A 32 -0.24 2.60 4.28
CA GLU A 32 -1.23 3.38 3.52
C GLU A 32 -2.67 3.08 3.97
N TYR A 33 -2.97 1.81 4.26
CA TYR A 33 -4.26 1.40 4.78
C TYR A 33 -4.57 2.03 6.15
N GLU A 34 -3.58 2.05 7.06
CA GLU A 34 -3.68 2.70 8.37
C GLU A 34 -3.84 4.21 8.24
N THR A 35 -2.98 4.86 7.44
CA THR A 35 -3.03 6.30 7.18
C THR A 35 -4.40 6.74 6.64
N LEU A 36 -4.96 5.97 5.69
CA LEU A 36 -6.30 6.24 5.16
C LEU A 36 -7.39 5.99 6.20
N THR A 37 -7.20 5.03 7.11
CA THR A 37 -8.13 4.77 8.21
C THR A 37 -8.21 5.97 9.15
N GLU A 38 -7.07 6.52 9.56
CA GLU A 38 -7.00 7.73 10.39
C GLU A 38 -7.60 8.94 9.67
N LYS A 39 -7.24 9.14 8.41
CA LYS A 39 -7.78 10.23 7.58
C LYS A 39 -9.30 10.18 7.46
N LEU A 40 -9.86 8.99 7.23
CA LEU A 40 -11.30 8.78 7.15
C LEU A 40 -11.98 9.03 8.50
N ALA A 41 -11.35 8.63 9.61
CA ALA A 41 -11.85 8.91 10.96
C ALA A 41 -11.89 10.43 11.23
N ALA A 42 -10.81 11.16 10.89
CA ALA A 42 -10.76 12.61 11.02
C ALA A 42 -11.82 13.31 10.16
N LEU A 43 -12.00 12.87 8.91
CA LEU A 43 -13.04 13.42 8.02
C LEU A 43 -14.46 13.13 8.53
N LYS A 44 -14.70 11.96 9.14
CA LYS A 44 -15.98 11.64 9.79
C LYS A 44 -16.23 12.55 10.99
N ALA A 45 -15.24 12.74 11.86
CA ALA A 45 -15.34 13.62 13.02
C ALA A 45 -15.63 15.08 12.63
N ALA A 46 -15.13 15.51 11.47
CA ALA A 46 -15.40 16.83 10.90
C ALA A 46 -16.68 16.90 10.04
N GLU A 47 -17.53 15.86 10.03
CA GLU A 47 -18.76 15.75 9.23
C GLU A 47 -18.56 15.86 7.69
N LYS A 48 -17.34 15.65 7.19
CA LYS A 48 -16.96 15.79 5.77
C LYS A 48 -17.20 14.52 4.92
N THR A 49 -18.14 13.67 5.31
CA THR A 49 -18.39 12.37 4.67
C THR A 49 -18.94 12.45 3.25
N ARG A 50 -19.55 13.59 2.87
CA ARG A 50 -20.10 13.82 1.52
C ARG A 50 -19.09 14.38 0.52
N THR A 51 -17.88 14.69 0.95
CA THR A 51 -16.85 15.31 0.11
C THR A 51 -16.25 14.29 -0.88
N VAL A 52 -15.73 14.81 -2.00
CA VAL A 52 -14.99 14.01 -2.99
C VAL A 52 -13.79 13.33 -2.32
N THR A 53 -13.03 14.07 -1.50
CA THR A 53 -11.87 13.57 -0.77
C THR A 53 -12.19 12.38 0.13
N TYR A 54 -13.35 12.38 0.80
CA TYR A 54 -13.78 11.25 1.62
C TYR A 54 -14.03 10.01 0.76
N ARG A 55 -14.74 10.16 -0.37
CA ARG A 55 -15.04 9.06 -1.29
C ARG A 55 -13.77 8.48 -1.92
N GLU A 56 -12.85 9.33 -2.36
CA GLU A 56 -11.56 8.90 -2.91
C GLU A 56 -10.72 8.16 -1.87
N SER A 57 -10.64 8.69 -0.64
CA SER A 57 -9.89 8.05 0.45
C SER A 57 -10.50 6.70 0.84
N LEU A 58 -11.83 6.60 0.83
CA LEU A 58 -12.54 5.35 1.08
C LEU A 58 -12.29 4.33 -0.04
N GLY A 59 -12.37 4.75 -1.29
CA GLY A 59 -12.06 3.89 -2.45
C GLY A 59 -10.64 3.34 -2.39
N ARG A 60 -9.65 4.20 -2.10
CA ARG A 60 -8.25 3.78 -1.92
C ARG A 60 -8.09 2.81 -0.75
N LYS A 61 -8.76 3.05 0.39
CA LYS A 61 -8.72 2.13 1.53
C LYS A 61 -9.28 0.75 1.16
N CYS A 62 -10.40 0.69 0.45
CA CYS A 62 -10.98 -0.58 -0.01
C CYS A 62 -10.04 -1.32 -0.99
N TYR A 63 -9.38 -0.58 -1.88
CA TYR A 63 -8.39 -1.16 -2.79
C TYR A 63 -7.23 -1.82 -2.04
N TYR A 64 -6.63 -1.12 -1.07
CA TYR A 64 -5.52 -1.70 -0.28
C TYR A 64 -5.97 -2.88 0.58
N LYS A 65 -7.18 -2.82 1.16
CA LYS A 65 -7.77 -3.96 1.87
C LYS A 65 -7.83 -5.21 0.99
N GLY A 66 -8.28 -5.06 -0.26
CA GLY A 66 -8.34 -6.16 -1.21
C GLY A 66 -6.96 -6.75 -1.53
N ILE A 67 -5.92 -5.92 -1.61
CA ILE A 67 -4.55 -6.43 -1.81
C ILE A 67 -4.06 -7.21 -0.58
N LEU A 68 -4.30 -6.70 0.64
CA LEU A 68 -3.93 -7.39 1.87
C LEU A 68 -4.66 -8.74 2.00
N GLU A 69 -5.95 -8.80 1.63
CA GLU A 69 -6.71 -10.06 1.59
C GLU A 69 -6.13 -11.07 0.58
N ILE A 70 -5.58 -10.59 -0.54
CA ILE A 70 -4.87 -11.44 -1.50
C ILE A 70 -3.58 -11.97 -0.89
N TYR A 71 -2.79 -11.12 -0.21
CA TYR A 71 -1.56 -11.56 0.47
C TYR A 71 -1.86 -12.62 1.52
N GLU A 72 -2.84 -12.38 2.39
CA GLU A 72 -3.28 -13.34 3.40
C GLU A 72 -3.70 -14.67 2.78
N LYS A 73 -4.46 -14.65 1.67
CA LYS A 73 -4.89 -15.85 0.94
C LYS A 73 -3.71 -16.70 0.45
N PHE A 74 -2.60 -16.07 0.07
CA PHE A 74 -1.40 -16.77 -0.41
C PHE A 74 -0.35 -17.01 0.71
N GLY A 75 -0.67 -16.68 1.96
CA GLY A 75 0.23 -16.85 3.10
C GLY A 75 1.40 -15.88 3.11
N LEU A 76 1.22 -14.69 2.51
CA LEU A 76 2.21 -13.61 2.42
C LEU A 76 2.03 -12.58 3.54
#